data_AF-A0A8T6UAR9-F1
#
_entry.id   AF-A0A8T6UAR9-F1
#
_cell.length_a   1.000
_cell.length_b   1.000
_cell.length_c   1.000
_cell.angle_alpha   90.00
_cell.angle_beta   90.00
_cell.angle_gamma   90.00
#
_symmetry.space_group_name_H-M   'P 1'
#
loop_
_entity.id
_entity.type
_entity.pdbx_description
1 polymer ?
#
loop_
_entity_poly.entity_id
_entity_poly.type
_entity_poly.pdbx_seq_one_letter_code
_entity_poly.pdbx_strand_id
1 'polypeptide(L)' 'CCGGGSGNFVTDLLGRSEESPSRIRVREAHETGAKILVVACPSCMMMLDDAVKDEGLEGELTVKDIAELVKESSAQK' A
#
# COMPACT_ATOMS: atom_id res chain seq x y z
N CYS A 1 4.10 -9.04 1.75
CA CYS A 1 2.72 -9.57 1.65
C CYS A 1 1.77 -8.48 2.16
N CYS A 2 0.73 -8.11 1.42
CA CYS A 2 -0.28 -7.13 1.88
C CYS A 2 -1.45 -7.77 2.65
N GLY A 3 -1.48 -9.11 2.75
CA GLY A 3 -2.60 -9.84 3.36
C GLY A 3 -3.79 -10.09 2.44
N GLY A 4 -3.90 -9.44 1.26
CA GLY A 4 -5.07 -9.60 0.38
C GLY A 4 -5.07 -10.82 -0.57
N GLY A 5 -3.99 -11.60 -0.61
CA GLY A 5 -3.85 -12.76 -1.52
C GLY A 5 -4.84 -13.89 -1.23
N SER A 6 -4.95 -14.86 -2.14
CA SER A 6 -5.81 -16.05 -1.99
C SER A 6 -7.29 -15.76 -1.67
N GLY A 7 -7.81 -14.63 -2.15
CA GLY A 7 -9.19 -14.19 -1.87
C GLY A 7 -9.37 -13.51 -0.51
N ASN A 8 -8.30 -13.33 0.26
CA ASN A 8 -8.39 -12.75 1.59
C ASN A 8 -8.82 -11.29 1.60
N PHE A 9 -8.65 -10.55 0.50
CA PHE A 9 -9.26 -9.21 0.38
C PHE A 9 -10.81 -9.23 0.42
N VAL A 10 -11.43 -10.41 0.19
CA VAL A 10 -12.89 -10.62 0.30
C VAL A 10 -13.24 -11.30 1.62
N THR A 11 -12.51 -12.35 2.00
CA THR A 11 -12.83 -13.15 3.19
C THR A 11 -12.37 -12.51 4.50
N ASP A 12 -11.43 -11.56 4.41
CA ASP A 12 -10.94 -10.74 5.53
C ASP A 12 -10.41 -11.52 6.74
N LEU A 13 -9.85 -12.72 6.51
CA LEU A 13 -9.28 -13.56 7.58
C LEU A 13 -7.99 -12.97 8.15
N LEU A 14 -7.26 -12.19 7.36
CA LEU A 14 -6.01 -11.52 7.74
C LEU A 14 -6.08 -9.98 7.68
N GLY A 15 -7.22 -9.39 7.36
CA GLY A 15 -7.34 -7.93 7.23
C GLY A 15 -7.87 -7.26 8.50
N ARG A 16 -7.81 -5.92 8.51
CA ARG A 16 -8.45 -4.99 9.47
C ARG A 16 -8.01 -5.04 10.94
N SER A 17 -7.20 -6.02 11.36
CA SER A 17 -6.58 -5.99 12.69
C SER A 17 -5.41 -5.01 12.74
N GLU A 18 -5.02 -4.60 13.95
CA GLU A 18 -3.87 -3.72 14.15
C GLU A 18 -2.57 -4.33 13.59
N GLU A 19 -2.48 -5.65 13.73
CA GLU A 19 -1.37 -6.51 13.29
C GLU A 19 -1.60 -7.13 11.90
N SER A 20 -2.51 -6.56 11.11
CA SER A 20 -2.73 -7.03 9.75
C SER A 20 -1.46 -6.81 8.90
N PRO A 21 -1.17 -7.70 7.93
CA PRO A 21 0.06 -7.59 7.14
C PRO A 21 0.20 -6.26 6.38
N SER A 22 -0.91 -5.65 5.94
CA SER A 22 -0.89 -4.36 5.25
C SER A 22 -0.47 -3.22 6.19
N ARG A 23 -1.07 -3.14 7.39
CA ARG A 23 -0.74 -2.14 8.42
C ARG A 23 0.72 -2.21 8.87
N ILE A 24 1.23 -3.42 9.12
CA ILE A 24 2.65 -3.64 9.44
C ILE A 24 3.54 -3.10 8.33
N ARG A 25 3.24 -3.42 7.05
CA ARG A 25 4.05 -2.98 5.91
C ARG A 25 4.01 -1.46 5.70
N VAL A 26 2.87 -0.82 5.97
CA VAL A 26 2.72 0.63 5.91
C VAL A 26 3.57 1.30 7.00
N ARG A 27 3.55 0.81 8.24
CA ARG A 27 4.42 1.32 9.32
C ARG A 27 5.90 1.16 8.98
N GLU A 28 6.32 -0.03 8.55
CA GLU A 28 7.71 -0.29 8.12
C GLU A 28 8.13 0.66 6.99
N ALA A 29 7.27 0.88 5.99
CA ALA A 29 7.57 1.80 4.89
C ALA A 29 7.70 3.24 5.40
N HIS A 30 6.81 3.69 6.28
CA HIS A 30 6.85 5.03 6.86
C HIS A 30 8.11 5.25 7.71
N GLU A 31 8.51 4.26 8.52
CA GLU A 31 9.73 4.30 9.35
C GLU A 31 11.01 4.48 8.53
N THR A 32 11.02 4.06 7.27
CA THR A 32 12.16 4.29 6.36
C THR A 32 12.28 5.75 5.89
N GLY A 33 11.27 6.59 6.15
CA GLY A 33 11.16 7.95 5.63
C GLY A 33 10.63 8.02 4.19
N ALA A 34 10.18 6.89 3.62
CA ALA A 34 9.61 6.85 2.29
C ALA A 34 8.34 7.72 2.20
N LYS A 35 8.17 8.41 1.06
CA LYS A 35 6.96 9.18 0.73
C LYS A 35 6.06 8.47 -0.27
N ILE A 36 6.61 7.50 -1.00
CA ILE A 36 5.88 6.72 -1.99
C ILE A 36 6.18 5.24 -1.76
N LEU A 37 5.12 4.45 -1.59
CA LEU A 37 5.16 2.99 -1.55
C LEU A 37 4.67 2.44 -2.90
N VAL A 38 5.59 1.88 -3.68
CA VAL A 38 5.29 1.42 -5.05
C VAL A 38 4.87 -0.04 -5.04
N VAL A 39 3.81 -0.35 -5.79
CA VAL A 39 3.30 -1.70 -5.97
C VAL A 39 3.19 -2.05 -7.46
N ALA A 40 3.07 -3.35 -7.76
CA ALA A 40 2.81 -3.86 -9.11
C ALA A 40 1.64 -4.86 -9.13
N CYS A 41 0.79 -4.81 -8.09
CA CYS A 41 -0.33 -5.72 -7.90
C CYS A 41 -1.56 -4.92 -7.46
N PRO A 42 -2.69 -4.99 -8.19
CA PRO A 42 -3.90 -4.25 -7.84
C PRO A 42 -4.44 -4.56 -6.43
N SER A 43 -4.33 -5.82 -5.98
CA SER A 43 -4.72 -6.18 -4.61
C SER A 43 -3.79 -5.56 -3.57
N CYS A 44 -2.49 -5.45 -3.85
CA CYS A 44 -1.57 -4.73 -2.96
C CYS A 44 -1.91 -3.24 -2.90
N MET A 45 -2.25 -2.63 -4.04
CA MET A 45 -2.65 -1.22 -4.09
C MET A 45 -3.81 -0.96 -3.14
N MET A 46 -4.93 -1.68 -3.30
CA MET A 46 -6.11 -1.50 -2.45
C MET A 46 -5.80 -1.74 -0.97
N MET A 47 -5.18 -2.87 -0.64
CA MET A 47 -4.93 -3.26 0.76
C MET A 47 -3.96 -2.31 1.48
N LEU A 48 -2.96 -1.78 0.77
CA LEU A 48 -1.96 -0.88 1.36
C LEU A 48 -2.48 0.56 1.39
N ASP A 49 -3.27 0.99 0.42
CA ASP A 49 -3.92 2.32 0.43
C ASP A 49 -4.90 2.43 1.60
N ASP A 50 -5.71 1.40 1.84
CA ASP A 50 -6.59 1.36 3.02
C ASP A 50 -5.79 1.33 4.33
N ALA A 51 -4.68 0.58 4.37
CA ALA A 51 -3.82 0.58 5.55
C ALA A 51 -3.14 1.94 5.81
N VAL A 52 -2.79 2.72 4.78
CA VAL A 52 -2.30 4.10 4.96
C VAL A 52 -3.34 4.96 5.68
N LYS A 53 -4.62 4.80 5.33
CA LYS A 53 -5.72 5.50 6.00
C LYS A 53 -5.90 5.02 7.44
N ASP A 54 -5.86 3.71 7.66
CA ASP A 54 -5.98 3.10 9.00
C ASP A 54 -4.82 3.44 9.95
N GLU A 55 -3.64 3.80 9.43
CA GLU A 55 -2.51 4.34 10.21
C GLU A 55 -2.55 5.87 10.36
N GLY A 56 -3.50 6.56 9.70
CA GLY A 56 -3.56 8.02 9.70
C GLY A 56 -2.39 8.70 8.97
N LEU A 57 -1.78 8.01 7.99
CA LEU A 57 -0.61 8.49 7.24
C LEU A 57 -0.98 9.11 5.89
N GLU A 58 -2.25 9.46 5.70
CA GLU A 58 -2.74 10.17 4.52
C GLU A 58 -1.96 11.48 4.34
N GLY A 59 -1.35 11.67 3.17
CA GLY A 59 -0.51 12.84 2.87
C GLY A 59 0.97 12.70 3.28
N GLU A 60 1.31 11.71 4.10
CA GLU A 60 2.71 11.41 4.45
C GLU A 60 3.31 10.27 3.63
N LEU A 61 2.50 9.26 3.32
CA LEU A 61 2.85 8.11 2.49
C LEU A 61 1.77 7.89 1.44
N THR A 62 2.16 7.78 0.17
CA THR A 62 1.22 7.50 -0.94
C THR A 62 1.54 6.15 -1.57
N VAL A 63 0.52 5.33 -1.83
CA VAL A 63 0.67 4.07 -2.57
C VAL A 63 0.47 4.34 -4.06
N LYS A 64 1.37 3.85 -4.92
CA LYS A 64 1.28 4.03 -6.38
C LYS A 64 1.55 2.74 -7.14
N ASP A 65 0.89 2.54 -8.29
CA ASP A 65 1.32 1.51 -9.23
C ASP A 65 2.62 1.91 -9.91
N ILE A 66 3.46 0.92 -10.21
CA ILE A 66 4.68 1.12 -11.00
C ILE A 66 4.41 1.76 -12.37
N ALA A 67 3.28 1.45 -13.01
CA ALA A 67 2.90 2.04 -14.29
C ALA A 67 2.64 3.56 -14.18
N GLU A 68 2.13 4.03 -13.05
CA GLU A 68 1.93 5.47 -12.80
C GLU A 68 3.28 6.19 -12.73
N LEU A 69 4.26 5.61 -12.03
CA LEU A 69 5.61 6.17 -11.96
C LEU A 69 6.31 6.19 -13.31
N VAL A 70 6.17 5.12 -14.10
CA VAL A 70 6.73 5.07 -15.47
C VAL A 70 6.10 6.17 -16.33
N LYS A 71 4.78 6.37 -16.23
CA LYS A 71 4.07 7.43 -16.96
C LYS A 71 4.52 8.82 -16.52
N GLU A 72 4.61 9.08 -15.21
CA GLU A 72 5.07 10.36 -14.66
C GLU A 72 6.50 10.68 -15.09
N SER A 73 7.40 9.69 -15.08
CA SER A 73 8.77 9.85 -15.55
C SER A 73 8.86 10.09 -17.06
N SER A 74 7.95 9.52 -17.85
CA SER A 74 7.94 9.66 -19.31
C SER A 74 7.27 10.96 -19.78
N ALA A 75 6.41 11.55 -18.95
CA ALA A 75 5.72 12.82 -19.21
C ALA A 75 6.57 14.05 -18.85
N GLN A 76 7.68 13.86 -18.12
CA GLN A 76 8.68 14.89 -17.87
C GLN A 76 9.56 15.08 -19.12
N LYS A 77 9.05 15.79 -20.11
CA LYS A 77 9.82 16.35 -21.23
C LYS A 77 9.82 17.86 -21.17
#